data_AF-A0A5C4T1E1-F1
#
_entry.id   AF-A0A5C4T1E1-F1
#
_cell.length_a   1.000
_cell.length_b   1.000
_cell.length_c   1.000
_cell.angle_alpha   90.00
_cell.angle_beta   90.00
_cell.angle_gamma   90.00
#
_symmetry.space_group_name_H-M   'P 1'
#
loop_
_entity.id
_entity.type
_entity.pdbx_description
1 polymer ?
#
loop_
_entity_poly.entity_id
_entity_poly.type
_entity_poly.pdbx_seq_one_letter_code
_entity_poly.pdbx_strand_id
1 'polypeptide(L)' 'MNTSFEIPNGEETVMVELTVKEAMALSGGIRFRPESKVALNAKKKVQKVLESKMMPNSDRIHYHSLDV' A
#
# COMPACT_ATOMS: atom_id res chain seq x y z
N MET A 1 -27.76 -8.32 4.17
CA MET A 1 -26.66 -9.13 3.61
C MET A 1 -25.36 -8.50 4.08
N ASN A 2 -24.65 -9.11 5.03
CA ASN A 2 -23.32 -8.66 5.46
C ASN A 2 -22.31 -9.35 4.54
N THR A 3 -21.87 -8.67 3.49
CA THR A 3 -20.73 -9.13 2.69
C THR A 3 -19.47 -8.83 3.49
N SER A 4 -18.99 -9.82 4.24
CA SER A 4 -17.68 -9.78 4.87
C SER A 4 -16.63 -9.55 3.78
N PHE A 5 -15.98 -8.40 3.79
CA PHE A 5 -14.90 -8.10 2.86
C PHE A 5 -13.66 -8.86 3.34
N GLU A 6 -13.42 -10.02 2.75
CA GLU A 6 -12.23 -10.83 3.02
C GLU A 6 -11.07 -10.31 2.17
N ILE A 7 -10.02 -9.81 2.83
CA ILE A 7 -8.78 -9.42 2.17
C ILE A 7 -7.94 -10.69 2.00
N PRO A 8 -7.57 -11.07 0.75
CA PRO A 8 -6.66 -12.18 0.53
C PRO A 8 -5.36 -11.97 1.30
N ASN A 9 -4.92 -12.98 2.05
CA ASN A 9 -3.72 -12.91 2.90
C ASN A 9 -3.74 -11.77 3.94
N GLY A 10 -4.92 -11.36 4.42
CA GLY A 10 -5.09 -10.23 5.33
C GLY A 10 -4.38 -10.34 6.67
N GLU A 11 -4.03 -11.55 7.10
CA GLU A 11 -3.28 -11.82 8.33
C GLU A 11 -1.74 -11.74 8.13
N GLU A 12 -1.26 -11.60 6.89
CA GLU A 12 0.16 -11.48 6.61
C GLU A 12 0.69 -10.07 6.93
N THR A 13 1.90 -9.99 7.47
CA THR A 13 2.57 -8.72 7.75
C THR A 13 3.37 -8.24 6.54
N VAL A 14 3.38 -6.91 6.31
CA VAL A 14 4.27 -6.26 5.34
C VAL A 14 5.26 -5.35 6.06
N MET A 15 6.52 -5.34 5.61
CA MET A 15 7.54 -4.42 6.09
C MET A 15 7.67 -3.24 5.13
N VAL A 16 7.68 -2.02 5.66
CA VAL A 16 7.82 -0.79 4.88
C VAL A 16 8.90 0.07 5.49
N GLU A 17 9.88 0.47 4.69
CA GLU A 17 10.91 1.41 5.11
C GLU A 17 10.35 2.85 5.10
N LEU A 18 10.28 3.45 6.29
CA LEU A 18 9.77 4.81 6.50
C LEU A 18 10.79 5.61 7.31
N THR A 19 10.86 6.92 7.04
CA THR A 19 11.55 7.84 7.94
C THR A 19 10.74 8.02 9.23
N VAL A 20 11.38 8.46 10.31
CA VAL A 20 10.71 8.74 11.59
C VAL A 20 9.53 9.72 11.40
N LYS A 21 9.68 10.73 10.54
CA LYS A 21 8.61 11.70 10.23
C LYS A 21 7.43 11.06 9.52
N GLU A 22 7.68 10.16 8.57
CA GLU A 22 6.65 9.43 7.84
C GLU A 22 5.90 8.46 8.75
N ALA A 23 6.61 7.71 9.60
CA ALA A 23 5.99 6.83 10.59
C ALA A 23 5.12 7.61 11.59
N MET A 24 5.63 8.73 12.11
CA MET A 24 4.84 9.61 12.99
C MET A 24 3.60 10.18 12.29
N ALA A 25 3.73 10.56 11.02
CA ALA A 25 2.61 11.07 10.22
C ALA A 25 1.51 10.01 10.01
N LEU A 26 1.87 8.74 9.83
CA LEU A 26 0.90 7.64 9.70
C LEU A 26 0.28 7.21 11.04
N SER A 27 1.03 7.31 12.14
CA SER A 27 0.56 6.95 13.49
C SER A 27 -0.54 7.86 14.07
N GLY A 28 -1.00 8.87 13.32
CA GLY A 28 -2.04 9.79 13.76
C GLY A 28 -1.54 10.92 14.69
N GLY A 29 -0.23 11.17 14.74
CA GLY A 29 0.34 12.19 15.61
C GLY A 29 -0.07 13.62 15.25
N ILE A 30 -0.36 14.43 16.27
CA ILE A 30 -0.86 15.84 16.23
C ILE A 30 0.04 16.81 15.43
N ARG A 31 1.24 16.38 15.03
CA ARG A 31 2.27 17.22 14.39
C ARG A 31 2.14 17.34 12.88
N PHE A 32 1.32 16.51 12.22
CA PHE A 32 1.20 16.50 10.77
C PHE A 32 -0.24 16.73 10.33
N ARG A 33 -0.46 17.69 9.43
CA ARG A 33 -1.72 17.78 8.71
C ARG A 33 -1.90 16.52 7.83
N PRO A 34 -3.12 15.98 7.70
CA PRO A 34 -3.40 14.82 6.84
C PRO A 34 -2.92 15.02 5.39
N GLU A 35 -2.91 16.26 4.89
CA GLU A 35 -2.48 16.68 3.55
C GLU A 35 -1.00 17.07 3.49
N SER A 36 -0.24 16.87 4.56
CA SER A 36 1.20 17.15 4.55
C SER A 36 1.89 16.26 3.52
N LYS A 37 2.87 16.84 2.80
CA LYS A 37 3.70 16.11 1.82
C LYS A 37 4.35 14.86 2.44
N VAL A 38 4.66 14.91 3.74
CA VAL A 38 5.21 13.79 4.51
C VAL A 38 4.21 12.64 4.62
N ALA A 39 2.96 12.91 5.02
CA ALA A 39 1.91 11.89 5.10
C ALA A 39 1.59 11.29 3.72
N LEU A 40 1.52 12.13 2.69
CA LEU A 40 1.31 11.68 1.31
C LEU A 40 2.42 10.74 0.84
N ASN A 41 3.68 11.11 1.07
CA ASN A 41 4.81 10.26 0.71
C ASN A 41 4.81 8.94 1.48
N ALA A 42 4.49 8.96 2.78
CA ALA A 42 4.38 7.75 3.58
C ALA A 42 3.30 6.80 3.04
N LYS A 43 2.13 7.32 2.68
CA LYS A 43 1.05 6.55 2.04
C LYS A 43 1.49 5.93 0.72
N LYS A 44 2.18 6.68 -0.14
CA LYS A 44 2.71 6.17 -1.41
C LYS A 44 3.67 5.00 -1.22
N LYS A 45 4.54 5.06 -0.20
CA LYS A 45 5.48 3.96 0.11
C LYS A 45 4.74 2.69 0.53
N VAL A 46 3.75 2.82 1.42
CA VAL A 46 2.90 1.69 1.86
C VAL A 46 2.16 1.10 0.66
N GLN A 47 1.55 1.95 -0.17
CA GLN A 47 0.82 1.51 -1.36
C GLN A 47 1.72 0.72 -2.31
N LYS A 48 2.93 1.20 -2.60
CA LYS A 48 3.88 0.50 -3.47
C LYS A 48 4.23 -0.90 -2.97
N VAL A 49 4.45 -1.05 -1.66
CA VAL A 49 4.75 -2.36 -1.05
C VAL A 49 3.54 -3.28 -1.11
N LEU A 50 2.34 -2.76 -0.83
CA LEU A 50 1.09 -3.52 -0.92
C LEU A 50 0.81 -3.97 -2.35
N GLU A 51 0.97 -3.10 -3.35
CA GLU A 51 0.81 -3.44 -4.76
C GLU A 51 1.81 -4.54 -5.17
N SER A 52 3.07 -4.42 -4.73
CA SER A 52 4.09 -5.46 -5.01
C SER A 52 3.75 -6.81 -4.37
N LYS A 53 3.14 -6.81 -3.18
CA LYS A 53 2.77 -8.01 -2.44
C LYS A 53 1.49 -8.66 -2.97
N MET A 54 0.49 -7.85 -3.31
CA MET A 54 -0.83 -8.30 -3.77
C MET A 54 -0.86 -8.59 -5.26
N MET A 55 -0.04 -7.89 -6.05
CA MET A 55 -0.02 -7.97 -7.51
C MET A 55 1.43 -8.11 -8.05
N PRO A 56 2.14 -9.21 -7.70
CA PRO A 56 3.55 -9.39 -8.05
C PRO A 56 3.84 -9.41 -9.57
N ASN A 57 2.82 -9.65 -10.40
CA ASN A 57 2.94 -9.72 -11.86
C ASN A 57 2.31 -8.52 -12.60
N SER A 58 1.88 -7.45 -11.90
CA SER A 58 1.19 -6.33 -12.56
C SER A 58 2.05 -5.59 -13.60
N ASP A 59 3.38 -5.68 -13.49
CA ASP A 59 4.32 -5.07 -14.45
C ASP A 59 4.58 -5.95 -15.69
N ARG A 60 4.04 -7.18 -15.73
CA ARG A 60 4.23 -8.10 -16.86
C ARG A 60 2.93 -8.21 -17.64
N ILE A 61 2.86 -7.52 -18.79
CA ILE A 61 1.80 -7.79 -19.77
C ILE A 61 1.97 -9.25 -20.23
N HIS A 62 1.03 -10.11 -19.87
CA HIS A 62 0.98 -11.48 -20.36
C HIS A 62 0.63 -11.44 -21.85
N TYR A 63 1.66 -11.42 -22.71
CA TYR A 63 1.51 -11.33 -24.17
C TYR A 63 0.64 -12.45 -24.77
N HIS A 64 0.58 -13.63 -24.13
CA HIS A 64 -0.26 -14.75 -24.56
C HIS A 64 -1.76 -14.60 -24.20
N SER A 65 -2.13 -13.58 -23.43
CA SER A 65 -3.53 -13.25 -23.12
C SER A 65 -4.12 -12.20 -24.06
N LEU A 66 -3.30 -11.71 -25.01
CA LEU A 66 -3.75 -10.89 -26.12
C LEU A 66 -4.05 -11.86 -27.28
N ASP A 67 -5.26 -12.42 -27.30
CA ASP A 67 -5.77 -13.10 -28.49
C ASP A 67 -5.75 -12.11 -29.66
N VAL A 68 -4.97 -12.43 -30.70
CA VAL A 68 -4.97 -11.76 -32.01
C VAL A 68 -5.53 -12.74 -33.03
#